data_AF-A0A956FF58-F1
#
_entry.id   AF-A0A956FF58-F1
#
_cell.length_a   1.000
_cell.length_b   1.000
_cell.length_c   1.000
_cell.angle_alpha   90.00
_cell.angle_beta   90.00
_cell.angle_gamma   90.00
#
_symmetry.space_group_name_H-M   'P 1'
#
loop_
_entity.id
_entity.type
_entity.pdbx_description
1 polymer ?
#
loop_
_entity_poly.entity_id
_entity_poly.type
_entity_poly.pdbx_seq_one_letter_code
_entity_poly.pdbx_strand_id
1 'polypeptide(L)'
;MSGPGAFLHVLEDPSAPPVGQPQGPDGLLMRLLAHMLYADDDIERAELDLLGRLVGAHDEEELREYLDELCEQPLDLQELANAYPDPKDRDDIVTLAEHAIWGDGRVERGEVEILEDLMETLGVKPG
;
A
#
# COMPACT_ATOMS: atom_id res chain seq x y z
N MET A 1 -14.01 9.52 -2.20
CA MET A 1 -13.73 8.69 -1.01
C MET A 1 -12.27 8.90 -0.67
N SER A 2 -11.90 8.86 0.60
CA SER A 2 -10.52 9.02 1.10
C SER A 2 -10.26 7.95 2.16
N GLY A 3 -8.99 7.74 2.51
CA GLY A 3 -8.58 6.75 3.49
C GLY A 3 -8.55 5.31 2.96
N PRO A 4 -8.28 4.32 3.83
CA PRO A 4 -7.95 2.94 3.45
C PRO A 4 -9.04 2.25 2.62
N GLY A 5 -10.30 2.43 2.99
CA GLY A 5 -11.43 1.87 2.24
C GLY A 5 -11.54 2.37 0.80
N ALA A 6 -11.00 3.55 0.48
CA ALA A 6 -10.97 4.04 -0.91
C ALA A 6 -9.96 3.26 -1.76
N PHE A 7 -8.80 2.90 -1.19
CA PHE A 7 -7.78 2.09 -1.86
C PHE A 7 -8.32 0.67 -2.10
N LEU A 8 -8.89 0.05 -1.06
CA LEU A 8 -9.51 -1.27 -1.16
C LEU A 8 -10.60 -1.30 -2.25
N HIS A 9 -11.47 -0.29 -2.30
CA HIS A 9 -12.49 -0.22 -3.34
C HIS A 9 -11.90 -0.20 -4.76
N VAL A 10 -10.75 0.45 -4.97
CA VAL A 10 -10.07 0.49 -6.28
C VAL A 10 -9.47 -0.86 -6.67
N LEU A 11 -8.91 -1.59 -5.69
CA LEU A 11 -8.33 -2.91 -5.89
C LEU A 11 -9.41 -4.00 -6.09
N GLU A 12 -10.53 -3.91 -5.38
CA GLU A 12 -11.61 -4.90 -5.41
C GLU A 12 -12.62 -4.69 -6.55
N ASP A 13 -12.84 -3.44 -6.99
CA ASP A 13 -13.73 -3.10 -8.09
C ASP A 13 -12.94 -2.51 -9.27
N PRO A 14 -12.73 -3.26 -10.36
CA PRO A 14 -12.03 -2.79 -11.56
C PRO A 14 -12.66 -1.58 -12.26
N SER A 15 -13.93 -1.26 -11.95
CA SER A 15 -14.63 -0.10 -12.50
C SER A 15 -14.47 1.17 -11.66
N ALA A 16 -13.94 1.06 -10.44
CA ALA A 16 -13.72 2.21 -9.56
C ALA A 16 -12.69 3.18 -10.15
N PRO A 17 -12.86 4.51 -9.96
CA PRO A 17 -11.85 5.49 -10.37
C PRO A 17 -10.59 5.37 -9.50
N PRO A 18 -9.39 5.62 -10.05
CA PRO A 18 -8.15 5.59 -9.27
C PRO A 18 -8.16 6.61 -8.13
N VAL A 19 -7.39 6.33 -7.07
CA VAL A 19 -7.15 7.26 -5.96
C VAL A 19 -6.18 8.39 -6.33
N GLY A 20 -5.40 8.22 -7.41
CA GLY A 20 -4.43 9.21 -7.88
C GLY A 20 -3.12 9.17 -7.10
N GLN A 21 -2.43 10.31 -6.99
CA GLN A 21 -1.23 10.49 -6.17
C GLN A 21 -1.56 11.28 -4.89
N PRO A 22 -2.16 10.63 -3.88
CA PRO A 22 -2.65 11.31 -2.70
C PRO A 22 -1.53 11.94 -1.86
N GLN A 23 -1.89 12.95 -1.09
CA GLN A 23 -1.00 13.68 -0.17
C GLN A 23 -1.54 13.58 1.26
N GLY A 24 -0.71 13.91 2.26
CA GLY A 24 -1.10 13.85 3.67
C GLY A 24 -1.33 12.40 4.14
N PRO A 25 -2.36 12.12 4.95
CA PRO A 25 -2.63 10.78 5.48
C PRO A 25 -2.76 9.69 4.42
N ASP A 26 -3.44 9.97 3.30
CA ASP A 26 -3.60 9.00 2.21
C ASP A 26 -2.27 8.78 1.47
N GLY A 27 -1.35 9.76 1.51
CA GLY A 27 0.02 9.59 1.00
C GLY A 27 0.87 8.65 1.86
N LEU A 28 0.56 8.49 3.16
CA LEU A 28 1.21 7.48 4.01
C LEU A 28 0.80 6.06 3.61
N LEU A 29 -0.46 5.86 3.17
CA LEU A 29 -0.93 4.58 2.64
C LEU A 29 -0.20 4.22 1.34
N MET A 30 -0.02 5.21 0.45
CA MET A 30 0.74 4.99 -0.78
C MET A 30 2.20 4.66 -0.50
N ARG A 31 2.82 5.29 0.50
CA ARG A 31 4.18 4.96 0.95
C ARG A 31 4.25 3.56 1.54
N LEU A 32 3.31 3.15 2.39
CA LEU A 32 3.24 1.78 2.90
C LEU A 32 3.25 0.78 1.75
N LEU A 33 2.37 0.96 0.78
CA LEU A 33 2.30 0.10 -0.41
C LEU A 33 3.63 0.08 -1.18
N ALA A 34 4.23 1.24 -1.44
CA ALA A 34 5.50 1.30 -2.17
C ALA A 34 6.62 0.53 -1.46
N HIS A 35 6.77 0.68 -0.14
CA HIS A 35 7.77 -0.07 0.64
C HIS A 35 7.51 -1.58 0.64
N MET A 36 6.24 -2.01 0.57
CA MET A 36 5.91 -3.43 0.47
C MET A 36 6.24 -3.99 -0.91
N LEU A 37 5.85 -3.28 -1.98
CA LEU A 37 6.14 -3.68 -3.37
C LEU A 37 7.63 -3.62 -3.72
N TYR A 38 8.45 -2.94 -2.92
CA TYR A 38 9.90 -2.81 -3.08
C TYR A 38 10.69 -3.70 -2.09
N ALA A 39 10.01 -4.47 -1.22
CA ALA A 39 10.64 -5.11 -0.07
C ALA A 39 11.74 -6.13 -0.42
N ASP A 40 11.75 -6.65 -1.65
CA ASP A 40 12.69 -7.63 -2.17
C ASP A 40 13.70 -7.05 -3.19
N ASP A 41 13.73 -5.72 -3.36
CA ASP A 41 14.53 -4.98 -4.35
C ASP A 41 14.24 -5.39 -5.83
N ASP A 42 13.13 -6.08 -6.13
CA ASP A 42 12.73 -6.43 -7.51
C ASP A 42 11.25 -6.14 -7.78
N ILE A 43 10.97 -5.11 -8.57
CA ILE A 43 9.59 -4.75 -8.93
C ILE A 43 9.20 -5.51 -10.20
N GLU A 44 8.41 -6.57 -10.05
CA GLU A 44 7.79 -7.25 -11.18
C GLU A 44 6.69 -6.40 -11.84
N ARG A 45 6.13 -6.93 -12.92
CA ARG A 45 5.06 -6.24 -13.65
C ARG A 45 3.74 -6.21 -12.87
N ALA A 46 3.51 -7.20 -12.00
CA ALA A 46 2.27 -7.31 -11.26
C ALA A 46 2.14 -6.19 -10.21
N GLU A 47 3.24 -5.82 -9.55
CA GLU A 47 3.32 -4.72 -8.59
C GLU A 47 3.07 -3.38 -9.30
N LEU A 48 3.65 -3.19 -10.48
CA LEU A 48 3.42 -2.00 -11.29
C LEU A 48 1.99 -1.90 -11.82
N ASP A 49 1.38 -3.03 -12.21
CA ASP A 49 -0.02 -3.07 -12.62
C ASP A 49 -0.94 -2.70 -11.43
N LEU A 50 -0.60 -3.14 -10.20
CA LEU A 50 -1.30 -2.76 -8.97
C LEU A 50 -1.15 -1.26 -8.68
N LEU A 51 0.07 -0.72 -8.74
CA LEU A 51 0.32 0.71 -8.54
C LEU A 51 -0.42 1.54 -9.59
N GLY A 52 -0.32 1.17 -10.87
CA GLY A 52 -1.02 1.81 -11.98
C GLY A 52 -2.55 1.77 -11.82
N ARG A 53 -3.09 0.72 -11.20
CA ARG A 53 -4.52 0.68 -10.86
C ARG A 53 -4.92 1.73 -9.84
N LEU A 54 -4.07 1.96 -8.82
CA LEU A 54 -4.30 2.93 -7.75
C LEU A 54 -4.09 4.37 -8.22
N VAL A 55 -2.97 4.65 -8.89
CA VAL A 55 -2.62 6.03 -9.29
C VAL A 55 -3.32 6.47 -10.57
N GLY A 56 -3.76 5.51 -11.39
CA GLY A 56 -4.32 5.74 -12.72
C GLY A 56 -3.32 5.41 -13.83
N ALA A 57 -3.77 5.56 -15.07
CA ALA A 57 -2.97 5.20 -16.24
C ALA A 57 -1.72 6.09 -16.34
N HIS A 58 -0.57 5.48 -16.08
CA HIS A 58 0.77 5.98 -16.29
C HIS A 58 1.52 4.95 -17.15
N ASP A 59 2.58 5.37 -17.84
CA ASP A 59 3.49 4.38 -18.42
C ASP A 59 4.38 3.75 -17.34
N GLU A 60 5.06 2.66 -17.69
CA GLU A 60 5.88 1.91 -16.74
C GLU A 60 7.05 2.73 -16.17
N GLU A 61 7.62 3.66 -16.94
CA GLU A 61 8.74 4.50 -16.49
C GLU A 61 8.25 5.49 -15.44
N GLU A 62 7.13 6.17 -15.69
CA GLU A 62 6.49 7.07 -14.73
C GLU A 62 6.08 6.35 -13.43
N LEU A 63 5.62 5.10 -13.51
CA LEU A 63 5.24 4.31 -12.32
C LEU A 63 6.46 3.94 -11.47
N ARG A 64 7.58 3.57 -12.12
CA ARG A 64 8.84 3.28 -11.42
C ARG A 64 9.41 4.52 -10.76
N GLU A 65 9.45 5.65 -11.47
CA GLU A 65 9.90 6.93 -10.90
C GLU A 65 9.06 7.32 -9.68
N TYR A 66 7.73 7.17 -9.77
CA TYR A 66 6.85 7.47 -8.64
C TYR A 66 7.06 6.54 -7.44
N LEU A 67 7.27 5.25 -7.69
CA LEU A 67 7.58 4.29 -6.63
C LEU A 67 8.90 4.65 -5.93
N ASP A 68 9.94 4.98 -6.71
CA ASP A 68 11.24 5.39 -6.18
C ASP A 68 11.10 6.64 -5.29
N GLU A 69 10.35 7.66 -5.72
CA GLU A 69 10.07 8.88 -4.94
C GLU A 69 9.35 8.59 -3.60
N LEU A 70 8.48 7.56 -3.57
CA LEU A 70 7.80 7.13 -2.35
C LEU A 70 8.76 6.39 -1.41
N CYS A 71 9.65 5.56 -1.95
CA CYS A 71 10.64 4.78 -1.20
C CYS A 71 11.81 5.63 -0.69
N GLU A 72 12.11 6.78 -1.30
CA GLU A 72 13.06 7.77 -0.76
C GLU A 72 12.64 8.33 0.61
N GLN A 73 11.34 8.29 0.90
CA GLN A 73 10.80 8.68 2.20
C GLN A 73 10.69 7.45 3.11
N PRO A 74 11.19 7.51 4.36
CA PRO A 74 11.09 6.38 5.27
C PRO A 74 9.63 6.06 5.60
N LEU A 75 9.32 4.76 5.71
CA LEU A 75 8.04 4.29 6.19
C LEU A 75 7.93 4.53 7.71
N ASP A 76 7.04 5.45 8.11
CA ASP A 76 6.71 5.70 9.52
C ASP A 76 5.35 5.08 9.87
N LEU A 77 5.39 3.83 10.34
CA LEU A 77 4.22 3.09 10.78
C LEU A 77 3.51 3.76 11.97
N GLN A 78 4.25 4.48 12.81
CA GLN A 78 3.69 5.17 13.96
C GLN A 78 2.93 6.43 13.54
N GLU A 79 3.44 7.17 12.55
CA GLU A 79 2.73 8.28 11.90
C GLU A 79 1.44 7.77 11.25
N LEU A 80 1.50 6.65 10.54
CA LEU A 80 0.32 6.02 9.94
C LEU A 80 -0.73 5.65 10.99
N ALA A 81 -0.32 5.01 12.09
CA ALA A 81 -1.23 4.63 13.18
C ALA A 81 -1.88 5.84 13.89
N ASN A 82 -1.17 6.98 13.94
CA ASN A 82 -1.68 8.23 14.48
C ASN A 82 -2.65 8.92 13.51
N ALA A 83 -2.41 8.80 12.20
CA ALA A 83 -3.28 9.35 11.17
C ALA A 83 -4.62 8.61 11.09
N TYR A 84 -4.65 7.31 11.39
CA TYR A 84 -5.84 6.45 11.36
C TYR A 84 -6.13 5.83 12.75
N PRO A 85 -6.76 6.58 13.67
CA PRO A 85 -7.09 6.08 15.00
C PRO A 85 -8.33 5.16 15.02
N ASP A 86 -9.14 5.15 13.97
CA ASP A 86 -10.35 4.32 13.91
C ASP A 86 -10.00 2.83 13.72
N PRO A 87 -10.51 1.91 14.55
CA PRO A 87 -10.23 0.49 14.42
C PRO A 87 -10.57 -0.10 13.05
N LYS A 88 -11.64 0.38 12.40
CA LYS A 88 -12.00 -0.09 11.07
C LYS A 88 -10.98 0.34 10.03
N ASP A 89 -10.51 1.58 10.09
CA ASP A 89 -9.47 2.05 9.17
C ASP A 89 -8.18 1.22 9.35
N ARG A 90 -7.86 0.83 10.59
CA ARG A 90 -6.69 -0.02 10.87
C ARG A 90 -6.82 -1.43 10.29
N ASP A 91 -7.98 -2.05 10.45
CA ASP A 91 -8.27 -3.34 9.83
C ASP A 91 -8.18 -3.22 8.29
N ASP A 92 -8.76 -2.16 7.72
CA ASP A 92 -8.73 -1.90 6.28
C ASP A 92 -7.28 -1.64 5.78
N ILE A 93 -6.39 -1.03 6.59
CA ILE A 93 -4.96 -0.87 6.27
C ILE A 93 -4.24 -2.21 6.21
N VAL A 94 -4.52 -3.11 7.15
CA VAL A 94 -3.93 -4.46 7.15
C VAL A 94 -4.41 -5.23 5.92
N THR A 95 -5.70 -5.20 5.62
CA THR A 95 -6.24 -5.82 4.39
C THR A 95 -5.62 -5.21 3.13
N LEU A 96 -5.37 -3.89 3.12
CA LEU A 96 -4.69 -3.23 2.00
C LEU A 96 -3.26 -3.73 1.83
N ALA A 97 -2.52 -3.91 2.91
CA ALA A 97 -1.17 -4.49 2.91
C ALA A 97 -1.17 -5.95 2.43
N GLU A 98 -2.15 -6.76 2.85
CA GLU A 98 -2.33 -8.14 2.37
C GLU A 98 -2.58 -8.21 0.87
N HIS A 99 -3.36 -7.27 0.32
CA HIS A 99 -3.57 -7.17 -1.13
C HIS A 99 -2.29 -6.88 -1.92
N ALA A 100 -1.35 -6.14 -1.34
CA ALA A 100 -0.06 -5.86 -1.97
C ALA A 100 0.77 -7.14 -2.07
N ILE A 101 0.83 -7.92 -0.98
CA ILE A 101 1.61 -9.15 -0.87
C ILE A 101 1.03 -10.30 -1.70
N TRP A 102 -0.29 -10.46 -1.72
CA TRP A 102 -0.90 -11.61 -2.40
C TRP A 102 -1.13 -11.40 -3.90
N GLY A 103 -0.77 -10.23 -4.44
CA GLY A 103 -0.99 -9.88 -5.84
C GLY A 103 -0.28 -10.81 -6.84
N ASP A 104 0.89 -11.33 -6.47
CA ASP A 104 1.79 -12.11 -7.34
C ASP A 104 1.74 -13.63 -7.08
N GLY A 105 1.11 -14.05 -5.97
CA GLY A 105 1.01 -15.43 -5.53
C GLY A 105 2.26 -15.99 -4.84
N ARG A 106 3.26 -15.16 -4.51
CA ARG A 106 4.43 -15.52 -3.72
C ARG A 106 4.63 -14.50 -2.60
N VAL A 107 4.55 -15.00 -1.38
CA VAL A 107 4.81 -14.17 -0.20
C VAL A 107 6.31 -14.16 0.08
N GLU A 108 6.95 -13.01 -0.09
CA GLU A 108 8.35 -12.75 0.23
C GLU A 108 8.53 -12.61 1.75
N ARG A 109 9.76 -12.86 2.25
CA ARG A 109 10.01 -12.74 3.70
C ARG A 109 9.98 -11.27 4.16
N GLY A 110 10.51 -10.35 3.35
CA GLY A 110 10.56 -8.92 3.71
C GLY A 110 9.16 -8.32 3.86
N GLU A 111 8.25 -8.69 2.97
CA GLU A 111 6.83 -8.31 3.02
C GLU A 111 6.13 -8.76 4.30
N VAL A 112 6.39 -10.00 4.74
CA VAL A 112 5.83 -10.54 5.99
C VAL A 112 6.36 -9.79 7.19
N GLU A 113 7.66 -9.47 7.23
CA GLU A 113 8.26 -8.70 8.33
C GLU A 113 7.60 -7.29 8.42
N ILE A 114 7.36 -6.63 7.28
CA ILE A 114 6.65 -5.34 7.25
C ILE A 114 5.19 -5.49 7.72
N LEU A 115 4.48 -6.54 7.27
CA LEU A 115 3.09 -6.79 7.67
C LEU A 115 2.97 -7.06 9.17
N GLU A 116 3.88 -7.85 9.75
CA GLU A 116 3.91 -8.14 11.18
C GLU A 116 4.14 -6.87 12.01
N ASP A 117 5.12 -6.05 11.63
CA ASP A 117 5.39 -4.75 12.28
C ASP A 117 4.20 -3.78 12.16
N LEU A 118 3.54 -3.75 11.00
CA LEU A 118 2.33 -2.97 10.75
C LEU A 118 1.21 -3.40 11.69
N MET A 119 0.91 -4.69 11.77
CA MET A 119 -0.15 -5.23 12.62
C MET A 119 0.11 -4.95 14.10
N GLU A 120 1.36 -5.13 14.56
CA GLU A 120 1.75 -4.77 15.93
C GLU A 120 1.51 -3.28 16.20
N THR A 121 1.95 -2.42 15.29
CA THR A 121 1.86 -0.96 15.43
C THR A 121 0.40 -0.47 15.42
N LEU A 122 -0.45 -1.06 14.57
CA LEU A 122 -1.87 -0.74 14.50
C LEU A 122 -2.69 -1.40 15.62
N GLY A 123 -2.14 -2.41 16.30
CA GLY A 123 -2.83 -3.18 17.34
C GLY A 123 -3.89 -4.12 16.77
N VAL A 124 -3.74 -4.54 15.51
CA VAL A 124 -4.61 -5.48 14.81
C VAL A 124 -4.10 -6.90 15.08
N LYS A 125 -5.01 -7.85 15.32
CA LYS A 125 -4.63 -9.25 15.57
C LYS A 125 -4.69 -10.06 14.27
N PRO A 126 -3.82 -11.07 14.08
CA PRO A 126 -3.97 -12.03 13.00
C PRO A 126 -5.31 -12.74 13.09
N GLY A 127 -6.01 -12.79 11.96
CA GLY A 127 -7.28 -13.51 11.76
C GLY A 127 -7.11 -14.99 11.52
#